data_AF-A0ABC9VK54-F1
#
_entry.id   AF-A0ABC9VK54-F1
#
_cell.length_a   1.000
_cell.length_b   1.000
_cell.length_c   1.000
_cell.angle_alpha   90.00
_cell.angle_beta   90.00
_cell.angle_gamma   90.00
#
_symmetry.space_group_name_H-M   'P 1'
#
loop_
_entity.id
_entity.type
_entity.pdbx_description
1 polymer ?
#
loop_
_entity_poly.entity_id
_entity_poly.type
_entity_poly.pdbx_seq_one_letter_code
_entity_poly.pdbx_strand_id
1 'polypeptide(L)'
;MDNGRKYKRMSPEEILKKIEKMKKGRLKIYIGAAPGVGKTFHMLRDAHDLKAKGVDIVIGLVETHGRADTEAEIKDLEIIPKKTIHYKGREFQELDVEAIIKRNPDVVIIDELPHTNAPGSKNKKRYQDVQEILQAGIHVWTAMNIQHLESVRDIVQQVTGIQVNERVPDSILKEADEIEIIDVSPETLRERIKEGKVYSKEKIQQALNNFFRKGNLVALRELALREVADDIDLRLEKERTELGIEEPSGIHEKILVCVNYRPNAEKLIRRGWRIADRLNADLYILHIKQSGHQDEKVIHEWKNLAEQFGATFIIQEAKSRKVAQQIVEVCRQYKITQIVMGMSARTRWEEIWKGSIINAIMRKLKYVDVLIVSDR
;
A
#
# COMPACT_ATOMS: atom_id res chain seq x y z
N MET A 1 1.20 17.83 34.77
CA MET A 1 -0.06 17.46 34.11
C MET A 1 0.01 15.97 33.87
N ASP A 2 -0.86 15.23 34.55
CA ASP A 2 -0.93 13.78 34.53
C ASP A 2 -1.24 13.30 33.10
N ASN A 3 -0.27 12.70 32.42
CA ASN A 3 -0.46 12.07 31.12
C ASN A 3 -1.20 10.75 31.36
N GLY A 4 -2.49 10.86 31.66
CA GLY A 4 -3.41 9.74 31.78
C GLY A 4 -3.61 9.07 30.41
N ARG A 5 -2.57 8.39 29.91
CA ARG A 5 -2.75 7.31 28.95
C ARG A 5 -3.58 6.25 29.67
N LYS A 6 -4.90 6.30 29.45
CA LYS A 6 -5.78 5.19 29.80
C LYS A 6 -5.25 3.98 29.03
N TYR A 7 -4.48 3.13 29.70
CA TYR A 7 -4.15 1.80 29.20
C TYR A 7 -5.48 1.08 29.00
N LYS A 8 -5.99 1.07 27.76
CA LYS A 8 -7.16 0.28 27.39
C LYS A 8 -6.75 -1.17 27.56
N ARG A 9 -7.29 -1.83 28.58
CA ARG A 9 -7.09 -3.26 28.79
C ARG A 9 -7.65 -3.98 27.55
N MET A 10 -6.79 -4.75 26.87
CA MET A 10 -7.20 -5.47 25.68
C MET A 10 -8.31 -6.46 26.05
N SER A 11 -9.32 -6.58 25.19
CA SER A 11 -10.36 -7.60 25.37
C SER A 11 -9.76 -9.00 25.24
N PRO A 12 -10.40 -10.04 25.81
CA PRO A 12 -9.97 -11.43 25.59
C PRO A 12 -9.86 -11.80 24.12
N GLU A 13 -10.74 -11.27 23.27
CA GLU A 13 -10.71 -11.44 21.81
C GLU A 13 -9.50 -10.75 21.18
N GLU A 14 -9.19 -9.51 21.59
CA GLU A 14 -8.01 -8.77 21.13
C GLU A 14 -6.70 -9.50 21.53
N ILE A 15 -6.66 -10.11 22.72
CA ILE A 15 -5.53 -10.92 23.20
C ILE A 15 -5.40 -12.21 22.41
N LEU A 16 -6.50 -12.95 22.22
CA LEU A 16 -6.50 -14.19 21.45
C LEU A 16 -6.01 -13.95 20.02
N LYS A 17 -6.50 -12.89 19.37
CA LYS A 17 -6.06 -12.50 18.02
C LYS A 17 -4.56 -12.17 17.96
N LYS A 18 -4.01 -11.51 18.99
CA LYS A 18 -2.55 -11.29 19.09
C LYS A 18 -1.78 -12.59 19.26
N ILE A 19 -2.27 -13.51 20.08
CA ILE A 19 -1.64 -14.83 20.28
C ILE A 19 -1.65 -15.64 19.00
N GLU A 20 -2.77 -15.67 18.27
CA GLU A 20 -2.88 -16.33 16.97
C GLU A 20 -1.91 -15.71 15.96
N LYS A 21 -1.80 -14.37 15.92
CA LYS A 21 -0.83 -13.67 15.08
C LYS A 21 0.62 -14.03 15.44
N MET A 22 0.95 -14.18 16.72
CA MET A 22 2.30 -14.57 17.17
C MET A 22 2.64 -16.04 16.87
N LYS A 23 1.64 -16.91 16.75
CA LYS A 23 1.83 -18.32 16.36
C LYS A 23 2.01 -18.50 14.86
N LYS A 24 1.53 -17.55 14.05
CA LYS A 24 1.73 -17.55 12.60
C LYS A 24 3.17 -17.14 12.30
N GLY A 25 3.77 -17.81 11.32
CA GLY A 25 5.06 -17.42 10.77
C GLY A 25 4.98 -16.03 10.12
N ARG A 26 6.15 -15.39 9.99
CA ARG A 26 6.27 -14.04 9.41
C ARG A 26 6.57 -14.12 7.92
N LEU A 27 5.97 -13.22 7.14
CA LEU A 27 6.15 -13.14 5.69
C LEU A 27 7.03 -11.93 5.32
N LYS A 28 8.18 -12.18 4.68
CA LYS A 28 9.00 -11.15 4.03
C LYS A 28 8.87 -11.28 2.51
N ILE A 29 8.53 -10.18 1.83
CA ILE A 29 8.38 -10.14 0.37
C ILE A 29 9.42 -9.20 -0.24
N TYR A 30 10.25 -9.74 -1.14
CA TYR A 30 11.14 -8.96 -2.01
C TYR A 30 10.38 -8.57 -3.29
N ILE A 31 10.13 -7.28 -3.46
CA ILE A 31 9.34 -6.75 -4.59
C ILE A 31 10.27 -6.03 -5.56
N GLY A 32 10.04 -6.24 -6.86
CA GLY A 32 10.76 -5.54 -7.91
C GLY A 32 9.86 -5.07 -9.04
N ALA A 33 10.25 -3.99 -9.70
CA ALA A 33 9.51 -3.44 -10.83
C ALA A 33 9.41 -4.41 -12.03
N ALA A 34 10.47 -5.17 -12.29
CA ALA A 34 10.58 -6.05 -13.46
C ALA A 34 11.45 -7.29 -13.20
N PRO A 35 11.38 -8.34 -14.04
CA PRO A 35 12.32 -9.45 -13.98
C PRO A 35 13.76 -8.97 -14.19
N GLY A 36 14.73 -9.60 -13.53
CA GLY A 36 16.16 -9.25 -13.68
C GLY A 36 16.69 -8.10 -12.80
N VAL A 37 15.84 -7.46 -11.98
CA VAL A 37 16.31 -6.44 -11.01
C VAL A 37 17.20 -7.04 -9.91
N GLY A 38 17.07 -8.34 -9.63
CA GLY A 38 17.94 -9.06 -8.70
C GLY A 38 17.25 -9.64 -7.47
N LYS A 39 15.91 -9.70 -7.42
CA LYS A 39 15.14 -10.16 -6.25
C LYS A 39 15.67 -11.47 -5.62
N THR A 40 15.75 -12.53 -6.41
CA THR A 40 16.26 -13.85 -5.98
C THR A 40 17.69 -13.78 -5.46
N PHE A 41 18.54 -13.00 -6.13
CA PHE A 41 19.96 -12.87 -5.77
C PHE A 41 20.14 -12.16 -4.43
N HIS A 42 19.40 -11.07 -4.20
CA HIS A 42 19.38 -10.37 -2.91
C HIS A 42 18.80 -11.25 -1.81
N MET A 43 17.67 -11.92 -2.07
CA MET A 43 17.05 -12.85 -1.12
C MET A 43 17.99 -13.98 -0.68
N LEU A 44 18.81 -14.53 -1.58
CA LEU A 44 19.83 -15.54 -1.24
C LEU A 44 20.99 -14.94 -0.43
N ARG A 45 21.42 -13.71 -0.72
CA ARG A 45 22.46 -13.03 0.08
C ARG A 45 22.01 -12.76 1.50
N ASP A 46 20.81 -12.22 1.67
CA ASP A 46 20.21 -12.00 2.98
C ASP A 46 20.08 -13.32 3.76
N ALA A 47 19.87 -14.44 3.06
CA ALA A 47 19.75 -15.74 3.70
C ALA A 47 21.08 -16.23 4.26
N HIS A 48 22.19 -15.94 3.59
CA HIS A 48 23.53 -16.18 4.13
C HIS A 48 23.81 -15.36 5.38
N ASP A 49 23.41 -14.08 5.38
CA ASP A 49 23.56 -13.22 6.56
C ASP A 49 22.73 -13.73 7.76
N LEU A 50 21.56 -14.31 7.50
CA LEU A 50 20.71 -14.90 8.53
C LEU A 50 21.27 -16.25 9.03
N LYS A 51 21.75 -17.10 8.12
CA LYS A 51 22.41 -18.36 8.45
C LYS A 51 23.68 -18.13 9.27
N ALA A 52 24.48 -17.11 8.94
CA ALA A 52 25.67 -16.72 9.69
C ALA A 52 25.35 -16.28 11.14
N LYS A 53 24.12 -15.84 11.41
CA LYS A 53 23.61 -15.54 12.76
C LYS A 53 23.04 -16.77 13.48
N GLY A 54 23.10 -17.95 12.87
CA GLY A 54 22.66 -19.23 13.45
C GLY A 54 21.18 -19.54 13.27
N VAL A 55 20.47 -18.85 12.38
CA VAL A 55 19.05 -19.13 12.08
C VAL A 55 18.95 -20.31 11.11
N ASP A 56 18.01 -21.24 11.36
CA ASP A 56 17.76 -22.38 10.47
C ASP A 56 16.96 -21.93 9.24
N ILE A 57 17.67 -21.66 8.15
CA ILE A 57 17.09 -21.22 6.88
C ILE A 57 17.34 -22.25 5.77
N VAL A 58 16.28 -22.61 5.06
CA VAL A 58 16.31 -23.58 3.96
C VAL A 58 15.69 -23.03 2.68
N ILE A 59 16.10 -23.56 1.54
CA ILE A 59 15.48 -23.30 0.24
C ILE A 59 14.37 -24.33 0.02
N GLY A 60 13.13 -23.86 -0.03
CA GLY A 60 12.01 -24.68 -0.51
C GLY A 60 11.92 -24.66 -2.03
N LEU A 61 12.04 -23.46 -2.62
CA LEU A 61 12.05 -23.28 -4.06
C LEU A 61 12.79 -22.00 -4.45
N VAL A 62 13.73 -22.13 -5.39
CA VAL A 62 14.40 -21.00 -6.04
C VAL A 62 14.46 -21.26 -7.54
N GLU A 63 14.08 -20.26 -8.33
CA GLU A 63 14.17 -20.31 -9.79
C GLU A 63 15.31 -19.41 -10.29
N THR A 64 16.41 -20.04 -10.69
CA THR A 64 17.61 -19.32 -11.15
C THR A 64 17.45 -18.85 -12.60
N HIS A 65 16.54 -19.47 -13.37
CA HIS A 65 16.36 -19.25 -14.81
C HIS A 65 17.67 -19.35 -15.61
N GLY A 66 18.60 -20.21 -15.19
CA GLY A 66 19.91 -20.39 -15.83
C GLY A 66 20.90 -19.24 -15.59
N ARG A 67 20.66 -18.40 -14.57
CA ARG A 67 21.57 -17.31 -14.20
C ARG A 67 22.69 -17.85 -13.31
N ALA A 68 23.88 -18.02 -13.88
CA ALA A 68 25.05 -18.55 -13.18
C ALA A 68 25.36 -17.84 -11.85
N ASP A 69 25.26 -16.50 -11.82
CA ASP A 69 25.49 -15.72 -10.59
C ASP A 69 24.46 -16.05 -9.50
N THR A 70 23.21 -16.36 -9.87
CA THR A 70 22.16 -16.71 -8.90
C THR A 70 22.32 -18.15 -8.43
N GLU A 71 22.69 -19.06 -9.33
CA GLU A 71 23.02 -20.45 -8.98
C GLU A 71 24.21 -20.51 -8.03
N ALA A 72 25.24 -19.71 -8.27
CA ALA A 72 26.41 -19.61 -7.42
C ALA A 72 26.10 -19.04 -6.03
N GLU A 73 25.01 -18.29 -5.84
CA GLU A 73 24.60 -17.78 -4.52
C GLU A 73 23.82 -18.82 -3.68
N ILE A 74 23.40 -19.96 -4.26
CA ILE A 74 22.79 -21.06 -3.48
C ILE A 74 23.82 -21.62 -2.47
N LYS A 75 25.07 -21.80 -2.91
CA LYS A 75 26.22 -22.26 -2.10
C LYS A 75 25.86 -23.46 -1.22
N ASP A 76 25.91 -23.27 0.10
CA ASP A 76 25.73 -24.26 1.16
C ASP A 76 24.36 -24.16 1.85
N LEU A 77 23.40 -23.41 1.30
CA LEU A 77 22.02 -23.40 1.80
C LEU A 77 21.39 -24.78 1.60
N GLU A 78 20.76 -25.32 2.66
CA GLU A 78 20.03 -26.59 2.58
C GLU A 78 18.84 -26.43 1.62
N ILE A 79 18.62 -27.42 0.75
CA ILE A 79 17.53 -27.40 -0.24
C ILE A 79 16.59 -28.56 0.04
N ILE A 80 15.30 -28.25 0.21
CA ILE A 80 14.25 -29.26 0.25
C ILE A 80 13.96 -29.74 -1.17
N PRO A 81 14.04 -31.05 -1.46
CA PRO A 81 13.74 -31.58 -2.78
C PRO A 81 12.32 -31.22 -3.24
N LYS A 82 12.18 -30.89 -4.53
CA LYS A 82 10.88 -30.63 -5.16
C LYS A 82 10.02 -31.90 -5.18
N LYS A 83 8.70 -31.73 -5.10
CA LYS A 83 7.71 -32.81 -5.24
C LYS A 83 7.38 -33.02 -6.71
N THR A 84 7.52 -34.25 -7.19
CA THR A 84 7.08 -34.62 -8.54
C THR A 84 5.56 -34.81 -8.56
N ILE A 85 4.87 -34.13 -9.49
CA ILE A 85 3.43 -34.26 -9.71
C ILE A 85 3.19 -34.80 -11.13
N HIS A 86 2.49 -35.92 -11.22
CA HIS A 86 2.10 -36.54 -12.49
C HIS A 86 0.68 -36.12 -12.87
N TYR A 87 0.52 -35.48 -14.04
CA TYR A 87 -0.79 -35.11 -14.55
C TYR A 87 -0.89 -35.34 -16.07
N LYS A 88 -1.88 -36.14 -16.48
CA LYS A 88 -2.13 -36.52 -17.89
C LYS A 88 -0.86 -36.98 -18.64
N GLY A 89 -0.03 -37.80 -17.98
CA GLY A 89 1.20 -38.35 -18.56
C GLY A 89 2.38 -37.37 -18.67
N ARG A 90 2.28 -36.18 -18.05
CA ARG A 90 3.40 -35.24 -17.90
C ARG A 90 3.85 -35.16 -16.44
N GLU A 91 5.14 -34.96 -16.23
CA GLU A 91 5.73 -34.73 -14.91
C GLU A 91 5.98 -33.24 -14.69
N PHE A 92 5.64 -32.77 -13.51
CA PHE A 92 5.89 -31.41 -13.04
C PHE A 92 6.68 -31.46 -11.73
N GLN A 93 7.53 -30.46 -11.50
CA GLN A 93 8.30 -30.31 -10.28
C GLN A 93 7.77 -29.10 -9.52
N GLU A 94 7.24 -29.30 -8.31
CA GLU A 94 6.64 -28.25 -7.51
C GLU A 94 7.21 -28.20 -6.08
N LEU A 95 6.89 -27.13 -5.36
CA LEU A 95 7.22 -26.97 -3.94
C LEU A 95 6.64 -28.12 -3.11
N ASP A 96 7.48 -28.76 -2.28
CA ASP A 96 7.01 -29.78 -1.32
C ASP A 96 6.65 -29.17 0.03
N VAL A 97 5.41 -28.66 0.12
CA VAL A 97 4.87 -28.03 1.34
C VAL A 97 4.88 -28.99 2.54
N GLU A 98 4.57 -30.27 2.32
CA GLU A 98 4.52 -31.28 3.38
C GLU A 98 5.92 -31.57 3.93
N ALA A 99 6.91 -31.68 3.05
CA ALA A 99 8.31 -31.87 3.45
C ALA A 99 8.85 -30.67 4.22
N ILE A 100 8.53 -29.43 3.79
CA ILE A 100 8.94 -28.20 4.49
C ILE A 100 8.34 -28.16 5.90
N ILE A 101 7.03 -28.40 6.04
CA ILE A 101 6.36 -28.39 7.34
C ILE A 101 6.93 -29.50 8.24
N LYS A 102 7.21 -30.68 7.69
CA LYS A 102 7.83 -31.78 8.43
C LYS A 102 9.27 -31.47 8.88
N ARG A 103 10.05 -30.76 8.05
CA ARG A 103 11.41 -30.31 8.38
C ARG A 103 11.42 -29.18 9.42
N ASN A 104 10.34 -28.39 9.47
CA ASN A 104 10.10 -27.32 10.44
C ASN A 104 11.30 -26.35 10.65
N PRO A 105 11.81 -25.73 9.57
CA PRO A 105 12.88 -24.72 9.67
C PRO A 105 12.36 -23.41 10.31
N ASP A 106 13.25 -22.55 10.77
CA ASP A 106 12.87 -21.19 11.21
C ASP A 106 12.36 -20.37 10.02
N VAL A 107 13.07 -20.46 8.88
CA VAL A 107 12.77 -19.71 7.64
C VAL A 107 12.86 -20.62 6.42
N VAL A 108 11.91 -20.47 5.49
CA VAL A 108 11.99 -21.08 4.15
C VAL A 108 11.95 -20.02 3.04
N ILE A 109 12.82 -20.19 2.04
CA ILE A 109 12.83 -19.38 0.83
C ILE A 109 11.95 -20.03 -0.24
N ILE A 110 11.01 -19.25 -0.80
CA ILE A 110 10.08 -19.68 -1.84
C ILE A 110 9.97 -18.58 -2.91
N ASP A 111 10.64 -18.75 -4.04
CA ASP A 111 10.59 -17.80 -5.16
C ASP A 111 9.27 -17.90 -5.96
N GLU A 112 9.02 -16.88 -6.80
CA GLU A 112 7.87 -16.77 -7.70
C GLU A 112 6.51 -16.93 -7.00
N LEU A 113 6.24 -16.08 -6.00
CA LEU A 113 4.93 -16.02 -5.32
C LEU A 113 3.71 -16.04 -6.26
N PRO A 114 3.74 -15.39 -7.46
CA PRO A 114 2.62 -15.38 -8.39
C PRO A 114 2.34 -16.70 -9.11
N HIS A 115 3.24 -17.68 -9.01
CA HIS A 115 3.18 -18.91 -9.80
C HIS A 115 1.83 -19.63 -9.67
N THR A 116 1.41 -20.22 -10.78
CA THR A 116 0.24 -21.12 -10.83
C THR A 116 0.71 -22.56 -10.75
N ASN A 117 0.41 -23.22 -9.64
CA ASN A 117 0.87 -24.58 -9.39
C ASN A 117 0.37 -25.56 -10.45
N ALA A 118 1.17 -26.59 -10.70
CA ALA A 118 0.85 -27.64 -11.64
C ALA A 118 -0.54 -28.28 -11.37
N PRO A 119 -1.30 -28.63 -12.42
CA PRO A 119 -2.56 -29.35 -12.25
C PRO A 119 -2.37 -30.64 -11.44
N GLY A 120 -3.24 -30.88 -10.46
CA GLY A 120 -3.11 -32.00 -9.51
C GLY A 120 -2.46 -31.61 -8.17
N SER A 121 -1.93 -30.40 -8.05
CA SER A 121 -1.50 -29.83 -6.77
C SER A 121 -2.67 -29.60 -5.82
N LYS A 122 -2.43 -29.71 -4.51
CA LYS A 122 -3.41 -29.42 -3.44
C LYS A 122 -3.94 -27.99 -3.56
N ASN A 123 -3.03 -27.02 -3.66
CA ASN A 123 -3.34 -25.62 -3.84
C ASN A 123 -3.12 -25.21 -5.30
N LYS A 124 -3.92 -24.24 -5.80
CA LYS A 124 -3.84 -23.77 -7.19
C LYS A 124 -2.76 -22.71 -7.40
N LYS A 125 -2.39 -21.97 -6.36
CA LYS A 125 -1.47 -20.84 -6.44
C LYS A 125 -0.40 -20.95 -5.35
N ARG A 126 0.84 -20.58 -5.68
CA ARG A 126 1.95 -20.67 -4.74
C ARG A 126 1.78 -19.80 -3.50
N TYR A 127 1.13 -18.63 -3.62
CA TYR A 127 0.78 -17.83 -2.44
C TYR A 127 -0.11 -18.57 -1.43
N GLN A 128 -0.88 -19.59 -1.85
CA GLN A 128 -1.69 -20.41 -0.94
C GLN A 128 -0.80 -21.41 -0.19
N ASP A 129 0.20 -21.99 -0.85
CA ASP A 129 1.21 -22.83 -0.20
C ASP A 129 1.99 -22.04 0.85
N VAL A 130 2.40 -20.82 0.49
CA VAL A 130 3.05 -19.88 1.42
C VAL A 130 2.18 -19.63 2.64
N GLN A 131 0.87 -19.42 2.45
CA GLN A 131 -0.06 -19.22 3.56
C GLN A 131 -0.21 -20.47 4.45
N GLU A 132 -0.16 -21.67 3.87
CA GLU A 132 -0.17 -22.93 4.63
C GLU A 132 1.10 -23.08 5.48
N ILE A 133 2.26 -22.75 4.94
CA ILE A 133 3.55 -22.79 5.65
C ILE A 133 3.58 -21.76 6.79
N LEU A 134 3.10 -20.54 6.53
CA LEU A 134 2.98 -19.50 7.56
C LEU A 134 2.03 -19.94 8.68
N GLN A 135 0.94 -20.64 8.37
CA GLN A 135 0.01 -21.17 9.37
C GLN A 135 0.65 -22.27 10.25
N ALA A 136 1.64 -22.99 9.72
CA ALA A 136 2.45 -23.94 10.50
C ALA A 136 3.48 -23.27 11.42
N GLY A 137 3.61 -21.93 11.38
CA GLY A 137 4.53 -21.17 12.23
C GLY A 137 5.88 -20.87 11.60
N ILE A 138 6.16 -21.40 10.41
CA ILE A 138 7.43 -21.24 9.68
C ILE A 138 7.46 -19.89 8.98
N HIS A 139 8.55 -19.14 9.09
CA HIS A 139 8.68 -17.86 8.40
C HIS A 139 8.96 -18.09 6.91
N VAL A 140 8.44 -17.23 6.04
CA VAL A 140 8.59 -17.36 4.59
C VAL A 140 9.21 -16.11 4.02
N TRP A 141 10.29 -16.30 3.25
CA TRP A 141 10.88 -15.29 2.39
C TRP A 141 10.51 -15.60 0.95
N THR A 142 9.93 -14.63 0.24
CA THR A 142 9.47 -14.82 -1.13
C THR A 142 9.75 -13.61 -2.00
N ALA A 143 9.69 -13.78 -3.32
CA ALA A 143 9.89 -12.70 -4.25
C ALA A 143 8.77 -12.63 -5.30
N MET A 144 8.44 -11.42 -5.72
CA MET A 144 7.49 -11.18 -6.82
C MET A 144 7.77 -9.87 -7.56
N ASN A 145 7.27 -9.75 -8.78
CA ASN A 145 7.23 -8.48 -9.48
C ASN A 145 5.90 -7.77 -9.25
N ILE A 146 5.92 -6.43 -9.19
CA ILE A 146 4.71 -5.64 -8.92
C ILE A 146 3.59 -5.91 -9.91
N GLN A 147 3.95 -6.22 -11.16
CA GLN A 147 3.02 -6.50 -12.26
C GLN A 147 2.01 -7.63 -12.00
N HIS A 148 2.29 -8.49 -11.01
CA HIS A 148 1.46 -9.63 -10.65
C HIS A 148 0.39 -9.29 -9.63
N LEU A 149 0.41 -8.09 -9.03
CA LEU A 149 -0.66 -7.65 -8.15
C LEU A 149 -1.98 -7.52 -8.95
N GLU A 150 -3.10 -7.83 -8.31
CA GLU A 150 -4.41 -7.80 -8.99
C GLU A 150 -4.83 -6.36 -9.31
N SER A 151 -4.71 -5.44 -8.35
CA SER A 151 -5.05 -4.02 -8.48
C SER A 151 -4.38 -3.31 -9.66
N VAL A 152 -3.15 -3.69 -9.98
CA VAL A 152 -2.35 -2.99 -11.01
C VAL A 152 -2.49 -3.59 -12.40
N ARG A 153 -3.33 -4.63 -12.58
CA ARG A 153 -3.49 -5.36 -13.85
C ARG A 153 -3.70 -4.44 -15.04
N ASP A 154 -4.71 -3.59 -14.94
CA ASP A 154 -5.19 -2.80 -16.07
C ASP A 154 -4.16 -1.71 -16.42
N ILE A 155 -3.52 -1.13 -15.41
CA ILE A 155 -2.41 -0.16 -15.56
C ILE A 155 -1.23 -0.81 -16.28
N VAL A 156 -0.81 -2.00 -15.85
CA VAL A 156 0.30 -2.72 -16.48
C VAL A 156 -0.01 -3.07 -17.93
N GLN A 157 -1.23 -3.53 -18.22
CA GLN A 157 -1.63 -3.83 -19.59
C GLN A 157 -1.65 -2.57 -20.47
N GLN A 158 -2.14 -1.44 -19.95
CA GLN A 158 -2.14 -0.16 -20.66
C GLN A 158 -0.71 0.34 -20.95
N VAL A 159 0.19 0.23 -19.98
CA VAL A 159 1.58 0.70 -20.08
C VAL A 159 2.41 -0.21 -20.99
N THR A 160 2.30 -1.53 -20.82
CA THR A 160 3.22 -2.49 -21.45
C THR A 160 2.65 -3.15 -22.70
N GLY A 161 1.32 -3.11 -22.89
CA GLY A 161 0.60 -3.88 -23.90
C GLY A 161 0.55 -5.39 -23.61
N ILE A 162 1.08 -5.84 -22.47
CA ILE A 162 1.23 -7.26 -22.14
C ILE A 162 0.20 -7.66 -21.08
N GLN A 163 -0.52 -8.75 -21.34
CA GLN A 163 -1.40 -9.38 -20.36
C GLN A 163 -0.57 -10.26 -19.42
N VAL A 164 -0.59 -9.94 -18.14
CA VAL A 164 -0.01 -10.78 -17.08
C VAL A 164 -1.11 -11.72 -16.57
N ASN A 165 -0.94 -13.03 -16.77
CA ASN A 165 -1.94 -14.03 -16.39
C ASN A 165 -1.80 -14.48 -14.94
N GLU A 166 -0.58 -14.53 -14.45
CA GLU A 166 -0.29 -14.94 -13.08
C GLU A 166 -0.50 -13.78 -12.12
N ARG A 167 -1.41 -13.98 -11.17
CA ARG A 167 -1.88 -12.94 -10.26
C ARG A 167 -1.78 -13.31 -8.79
N VAL A 168 -1.60 -12.30 -7.97
CA VAL A 168 -1.56 -12.34 -6.50
C VAL A 168 -2.54 -11.29 -5.96
N PRO A 169 -3.44 -11.66 -5.04
CA PRO A 169 -4.32 -10.71 -4.37
C PRO A 169 -3.53 -9.70 -3.54
N ASP A 170 -4.00 -8.44 -3.53
CA ASP A 170 -3.45 -7.35 -2.72
C ASP A 170 -3.42 -7.63 -1.22
N SER A 171 -4.29 -8.52 -0.73
CA SER A 171 -4.28 -8.93 0.69
C SER A 171 -2.96 -9.58 1.10
N ILE A 172 -2.26 -10.27 0.19
CA ILE A 172 -0.98 -10.91 0.50
C ILE A 172 0.09 -9.87 0.82
N LEU A 173 0.09 -8.75 0.09
CA LEU A 173 1.00 -7.63 0.37
C LEU A 173 0.70 -7.00 1.73
N LYS A 174 -0.59 -6.75 2.01
CA LYS A 174 -1.08 -6.17 3.27
C LYS A 174 -0.86 -7.06 4.48
N GLU A 175 -0.75 -8.37 4.27
CA GLU A 175 -0.47 -9.37 5.30
C GLU A 175 1.03 -9.56 5.57
N ALA A 176 1.90 -9.15 4.64
CA ALA A 176 3.35 -9.32 4.80
C ALA A 176 3.84 -8.55 6.03
N ASP A 177 4.74 -9.13 6.82
CA ASP A 177 5.34 -8.44 7.96
C ASP A 177 6.45 -7.48 7.52
N GLU A 178 7.10 -7.78 6.40
CA GLU A 178 8.20 -7.00 5.85
C GLU A 178 8.13 -6.98 4.32
N ILE A 179 8.34 -5.80 3.73
CA ILE A 179 8.46 -5.63 2.29
C ILE A 179 9.80 -4.96 2.01
N GLU A 180 10.57 -5.56 1.13
CA GLU A 180 11.84 -5.00 0.66
C GLU A 180 11.78 -4.71 -0.83
N ILE A 181 12.03 -3.46 -1.22
CA ILE A 181 12.05 -3.05 -2.63
C ILE A 181 13.44 -3.27 -3.21
N ILE A 182 13.53 -4.14 -4.20
CA ILE A 182 14.74 -4.35 -5.01
C ILE A 182 14.61 -3.51 -6.28
N ASP A 183 15.27 -2.35 -6.25
CA ASP A 183 15.19 -1.34 -7.30
C ASP A 183 16.50 -1.22 -8.09
N VAL A 184 16.36 -1.04 -9.41
CA VAL A 184 17.46 -0.86 -10.35
C VAL A 184 17.01 0.13 -11.42
N SER A 185 17.91 1.00 -11.87
CA SER A 185 17.58 1.95 -12.93
C SER A 185 17.14 1.21 -14.23
N PRO A 186 16.19 1.76 -15.00
CA PRO A 186 15.82 1.20 -16.30
C PRO A 186 17.00 0.97 -17.24
N GLU A 187 17.98 1.88 -17.22
CA GLU A 187 19.22 1.80 -17.99
C GLU A 187 20.05 0.58 -17.58
N THR A 188 20.34 0.45 -16.28
CA THR A 188 21.12 -0.66 -15.73
C THR A 188 20.43 -2.01 -15.98
N LEU A 189 19.10 -2.07 -15.84
CA LEU A 189 18.36 -3.29 -16.13
C LEU A 189 18.48 -3.66 -17.62
N ARG A 190 18.31 -2.69 -18.53
CA ARG A 190 18.47 -2.91 -19.97
C ARG A 190 19.88 -3.34 -20.34
N GLU A 191 20.91 -2.81 -19.69
CA GLU A 191 22.30 -3.25 -19.85
C GLU A 191 22.47 -4.71 -19.43
N ARG A 192 21.95 -5.11 -18.26
CA ARG A 192 21.95 -6.51 -17.83
C ARG A 192 21.26 -7.44 -18.83
N ILE A 193 20.15 -7.01 -19.43
CA ILE A 193 19.48 -7.77 -20.51
C ILE A 193 20.41 -7.90 -21.72
N LYS A 194 21.05 -6.81 -22.17
CA LYS A 194 21.97 -6.81 -23.33
C LYS A 194 23.20 -7.71 -23.11
N GLU A 195 23.69 -7.77 -21.88
CA GLU A 195 24.82 -8.64 -21.49
C GLU A 195 24.42 -10.12 -21.42
N GLY A 196 23.15 -10.46 -21.60
CA GLY A 196 22.66 -11.84 -21.51
C GLY A 196 22.56 -12.38 -20.08
N LYS A 197 22.57 -11.50 -19.07
CA LYS A 197 22.47 -11.89 -17.65
C LYS A 197 21.06 -12.29 -17.20
N VAL A 198 20.06 -12.15 -18.07
CA VAL A 198 18.64 -12.36 -17.74
C VAL A 198 17.89 -13.18 -18.80
N TYR A 199 18.22 -13.03 -20.09
CA TYR A 199 17.62 -13.80 -21.19
C TYR A 199 18.69 -14.41 -22.10
N SER A 200 18.33 -15.51 -22.75
CA SER A 200 19.14 -16.08 -23.84
C SER A 200 19.30 -15.09 -25.00
N LYS A 201 20.44 -15.13 -25.68
CA LYS A 201 20.83 -14.17 -26.74
C LYS A 201 19.75 -13.96 -27.80
N GLU A 202 19.06 -15.02 -28.17
CA GLU A 202 17.98 -15.03 -29.18
C GLU A 202 16.76 -14.19 -28.76
N LYS A 203 16.47 -14.11 -27.45
CA LYS A 203 15.30 -13.40 -26.91
C LYS A 203 15.59 -11.96 -26.48
N ILE A 204 16.87 -11.56 -26.40
CA ILE A 204 17.30 -10.23 -25.92
C ILE A 204 16.63 -9.11 -26.72
N GLN A 205 16.75 -9.13 -28.05
CA GLN A 205 16.27 -8.03 -28.89
C GLN A 205 14.73 -7.91 -28.83
N GLN A 206 14.02 -9.04 -28.84
CA GLN A 206 12.58 -9.07 -28.68
C GLN A 206 12.15 -8.55 -27.30
N ALA A 207 12.83 -8.95 -26.23
CA ALA A 207 12.54 -8.50 -24.87
C ALA A 207 12.75 -6.98 -24.71
N LEU A 208 13.88 -6.45 -25.20
CA LEU A 208 14.23 -5.02 -25.15
C LEU A 208 13.29 -4.12 -25.96
N ASN A 209 12.69 -4.67 -27.02
CA ASN A 209 11.75 -3.97 -27.90
C ASN A 209 10.29 -4.16 -27.49
N ASN A 210 9.99 -4.97 -26.48
CA ASN A 210 8.64 -5.18 -25.96
C ASN A 210 8.57 -4.79 -24.48
N PHE A 211 8.59 -5.77 -23.57
CA PHE A 211 8.43 -5.53 -22.13
C PHE A 211 9.47 -4.54 -21.57
N PHE A 212 10.74 -4.67 -21.97
CA PHE A 212 11.86 -3.91 -21.39
C PHE A 212 12.13 -2.57 -22.08
N ARG A 213 11.16 -2.00 -22.82
CA ARG A 213 11.25 -0.62 -23.31
C ARG A 213 11.48 0.34 -22.14
N LYS A 214 12.30 1.39 -22.34
CA LYS A 214 12.63 2.35 -21.29
C LYS A 214 11.37 2.95 -20.63
N GLY A 215 10.38 3.37 -21.43
CA GLY A 215 9.11 3.91 -20.92
C GLY A 215 8.36 2.92 -20.01
N ASN A 216 8.26 1.66 -20.43
CA ASN A 216 7.60 0.60 -19.64
C ASN A 216 8.30 0.40 -18.29
N LEU A 217 9.63 0.34 -18.29
CA LEU A 217 10.42 0.15 -17.06
C LEU A 217 10.31 1.34 -16.11
N VAL A 218 10.27 2.57 -16.62
CA VAL A 218 10.05 3.77 -15.81
C VAL A 218 8.67 3.69 -15.13
N ALA A 219 7.62 3.39 -15.89
CA ALA A 219 6.27 3.29 -15.37
C ALA A 219 6.10 2.14 -14.36
N LEU A 220 6.68 0.97 -14.62
CA LEU A 220 6.66 -0.16 -13.67
C LEU A 220 7.46 0.15 -12.39
N ARG A 221 8.54 0.93 -12.49
CA ARG A 221 9.32 1.37 -11.32
C ARG A 221 8.53 2.37 -10.47
N GLU A 222 7.90 3.35 -11.11
CA GLU A 222 7.00 4.29 -10.43
C GLU A 222 5.87 3.54 -9.72
N LEU A 223 5.21 2.61 -10.42
CA LEU A 223 4.15 1.77 -9.86
C LEU A 223 4.64 0.96 -8.65
N ALA A 224 5.80 0.30 -8.75
CA ALA A 224 6.36 -0.48 -7.63
C ALA A 224 6.62 0.38 -6.39
N LEU A 225 7.17 1.58 -6.57
CA LEU A 225 7.43 2.50 -5.47
C LEU A 225 6.14 3.05 -4.85
N ARG A 226 5.15 3.40 -5.68
CA ARG A 226 3.84 3.89 -5.21
C ARG A 226 3.10 2.83 -4.39
N GLU A 227 2.94 1.62 -4.92
CA GLU A 227 2.18 0.57 -4.24
C GLU A 227 2.80 0.16 -2.89
N VAL A 228 4.13 0.17 -2.79
CA VAL A 228 4.81 -0.13 -1.52
C VAL A 228 4.70 1.04 -0.54
N ALA A 229 4.76 2.29 -1.02
CA ALA A 229 4.52 3.45 -0.17
C ALA A 229 3.08 3.43 0.40
N ASP A 230 2.08 3.21 -0.46
CA ASP A 230 0.67 3.14 -0.05
C ASP A 230 0.43 2.02 0.99
N ASP A 231 1.09 0.86 0.86
CA ASP A 231 1.01 -0.21 1.86
C ASP A 231 1.68 0.17 3.20
N ILE A 232 2.85 0.81 3.17
CA ILE A 232 3.53 1.31 4.37
C ILE A 232 2.62 2.30 5.11
N ASP A 233 1.95 3.18 4.38
CA ASP A 233 1.03 4.15 4.96
C ASP A 233 -0.18 3.50 5.64
N LEU A 234 -0.77 2.49 5.00
CA LEU A 234 -1.85 1.70 5.61
C LEU A 234 -1.39 0.97 6.89
N ARG A 235 -0.14 0.49 6.95
CA ARG A 235 0.42 -0.15 8.16
C ARG A 235 0.62 0.85 9.28
N LEU A 236 1.23 2.00 8.98
CA LEU A 236 1.43 3.07 9.96
C LEU A 236 0.08 3.57 10.51
N GLU A 237 -0.94 3.70 9.66
CA GLU A 237 -2.28 4.05 10.11
C GLU A 237 -2.88 3.01 11.07
N LYS A 238 -2.72 1.71 10.78
CA LYS A 238 -3.21 0.62 11.65
C LYS A 238 -2.49 0.61 12.99
N GLU A 239 -1.15 0.64 12.99
CA GLU A 239 -0.35 0.64 14.21
C GLU A 239 -0.65 1.85 15.10
N ARG A 240 -0.80 3.04 14.51
CA ARG A 240 -1.20 4.25 15.25
C ARG A 240 -2.58 4.10 15.87
N THR A 241 -3.54 3.53 15.14
CA THR A 241 -4.89 3.26 15.65
C THR A 241 -4.85 2.29 16.84
N GLU A 242 -4.05 1.21 16.75
CA GLU A 242 -3.85 0.25 17.84
C GLU A 242 -3.17 0.87 19.07
N LEU A 243 -2.24 1.80 18.85
CA LEU A 243 -1.57 2.58 19.91
C LEU A 243 -2.45 3.71 20.48
N GLY A 244 -3.66 3.91 19.95
CA GLY A 244 -4.58 4.98 20.37
C GLY A 244 -4.12 6.38 19.97
N ILE A 245 -3.27 6.49 18.95
CA ILE A 245 -2.79 7.75 18.40
C ILE A 245 -3.83 8.25 17.38
N GLU A 246 -4.70 9.17 17.81
CA GLU A 246 -5.73 9.79 16.96
C GLU A 246 -5.19 10.87 16.01
N GLU A 247 -3.91 11.23 16.14
CA GLU A 247 -3.28 12.34 15.41
C GLU A 247 -2.94 11.91 13.96
N PRO A 248 -3.16 12.77 12.94
CA PRO A 248 -2.77 12.48 11.56
C PRO A 248 -1.26 12.21 11.44
N SER A 249 -0.84 11.29 10.57
CA SER A 249 0.58 10.94 10.37
C SER A 249 1.35 11.97 9.54
N GLY A 250 0.65 12.80 8.75
CA GLY A 250 1.26 13.78 7.84
C GLY A 250 1.99 13.16 6.63
N ILE A 251 1.78 11.86 6.35
CA ILE A 251 2.45 11.15 5.25
C ILE A 251 1.59 11.18 3.97
N HIS A 252 0.27 11.04 4.11
CA HIS A 252 -0.70 11.40 3.07
C HIS A 252 -1.54 12.58 3.53
N GLU A 253 -1.52 13.64 2.73
CA GLU A 253 -2.35 14.80 2.97
C GLU A 253 -3.83 14.47 2.66
N LYS A 254 -4.73 14.91 3.54
CA LYS A 254 -6.18 14.82 3.38
C LYS A 254 -6.76 16.20 3.59
N ILE A 255 -7.27 16.79 2.53
CA ILE A 255 -7.67 18.20 2.51
C ILE A 255 -9.19 18.31 2.63
N LEU A 256 -9.66 19.02 3.65
CA LEU A 256 -11.06 19.34 3.84
C LEU A 256 -11.37 20.78 3.44
N VAL A 257 -12.18 20.96 2.41
CA VAL A 257 -12.71 22.28 2.02
C VAL A 257 -14.06 22.49 2.69
N CYS A 258 -14.15 23.46 3.59
CA CYS A 258 -15.44 23.80 4.22
C CYS A 258 -16.16 24.88 3.40
N VAL A 259 -17.33 24.55 2.86
CA VAL A 259 -18.14 25.46 2.02
C VAL A 259 -19.44 25.88 2.69
N ASN A 260 -19.80 27.15 2.50
CA ASN A 260 -21.08 27.73 2.91
C ASN A 260 -21.79 28.37 1.71
N TYR A 261 -23.07 28.73 1.86
CA TYR A 261 -23.84 29.47 0.86
C TYR A 261 -23.32 30.90 0.70
N ARG A 262 -22.19 31.05 0.00
CA ARG A 262 -21.58 32.32 -0.39
C ARG A 262 -21.12 32.26 -1.85
N PRO A 263 -21.05 33.41 -2.56
CA PRO A 263 -20.66 33.46 -3.97
C PRO A 263 -19.27 32.86 -4.29
N ASN A 264 -18.42 32.69 -3.28
CA ASN A 264 -17.05 32.22 -3.42
C ASN A 264 -16.86 30.71 -3.16
N ALA A 265 -17.92 29.96 -2.86
CA ALA A 265 -17.82 28.54 -2.51
C ALA A 265 -17.15 27.70 -3.62
N GLU A 266 -17.52 27.91 -4.88
CA GLU A 266 -16.90 27.20 -6.00
C GLU A 266 -15.42 27.53 -6.17
N LYS A 267 -15.04 28.82 -6.00
CA LYS A 267 -13.64 29.25 -6.06
C LYS A 267 -12.83 28.56 -4.97
N LEU A 268 -13.41 28.41 -3.78
CA LEU A 268 -12.79 27.72 -2.66
C LEU A 268 -12.61 26.23 -2.95
N ILE A 269 -13.63 25.56 -3.52
CA ILE A 269 -13.54 24.16 -3.95
C ILE A 269 -12.42 23.98 -4.99
N ARG A 270 -12.42 24.81 -6.05
CA ARG A 270 -11.38 24.76 -7.09
C ARG A 270 -9.98 25.02 -6.53
N ARG A 271 -9.85 25.90 -5.54
CA ARG A 271 -8.57 26.16 -4.88
C ARG A 271 -8.13 24.98 -4.02
N GLY A 272 -9.04 24.40 -3.24
CA GLY A 272 -8.77 23.19 -2.46
C GLY A 272 -8.34 22.04 -3.37
N TRP A 273 -9.01 21.84 -4.51
CA TRP A 273 -8.60 20.86 -5.51
C TRP A 273 -7.20 21.10 -6.05
N ARG A 274 -6.83 22.33 -6.42
CA ARG A 274 -5.45 22.63 -6.88
C ARG A 274 -4.36 22.40 -5.84
N ILE A 275 -4.72 22.46 -4.55
CA ILE A 275 -3.79 22.14 -3.46
C ILE A 275 -3.70 20.63 -3.33
N ALA A 276 -4.85 19.96 -3.34
CA ALA A 276 -4.92 18.51 -3.24
C ALA A 276 -4.18 17.82 -4.41
N ASP A 277 -4.43 18.25 -5.64
CA ASP A 277 -3.76 17.76 -6.85
C ASP A 277 -2.23 17.93 -6.78
N ARG A 278 -1.74 19.07 -6.28
CA ARG A 278 -0.30 19.32 -6.12
C ARG A 278 0.35 18.48 -5.02
N LEU A 279 -0.40 18.14 -3.99
CA LEU A 279 0.07 17.33 -2.86
C LEU A 279 -0.24 15.85 -3.05
N ASN A 280 -0.86 15.46 -4.18
CA ASN A 280 -1.43 14.13 -4.41
C ASN A 280 -2.28 13.66 -3.21
N ALA A 281 -3.14 14.55 -2.73
CA ALA A 281 -3.91 14.43 -1.50
C ALA A 281 -5.37 14.07 -1.79
N ASP A 282 -6.01 13.37 -0.85
CA ASP A 282 -7.46 13.15 -0.92
C ASP A 282 -8.21 14.47 -0.68
N LEU A 283 -9.22 14.73 -1.51
CA LEU A 283 -10.06 15.93 -1.37
C LEU A 283 -11.42 15.59 -0.76
N TYR A 284 -11.77 16.30 0.30
CA TYR A 284 -13.06 16.26 0.96
C TYR A 284 -13.71 17.64 0.90
N ILE A 285 -15.00 17.69 0.61
CA ILE A 285 -15.78 18.93 0.59
C ILE A 285 -16.89 18.79 1.61
N LEU A 286 -16.87 19.65 2.64
CA LEU A 286 -17.85 19.65 3.71
C LEU A 286 -18.79 20.83 3.58
N HIS A 287 -20.08 20.53 3.45
CA HIS A 287 -21.16 21.50 3.61
C HIS A 287 -21.91 21.25 4.93
N ILE A 288 -21.98 22.28 5.77
CA ILE A 288 -22.79 22.23 7.00
C ILE A 288 -24.10 22.97 6.78
N LYS A 289 -25.19 22.21 6.72
CA LYS A 289 -26.56 22.72 6.65
C LYS A 289 -26.91 23.47 7.92
N GLN A 290 -27.31 24.73 7.77
CA GLN A 290 -27.89 25.56 8.83
C GLN A 290 -29.39 25.76 8.58
N SER A 291 -30.17 25.93 9.64
CA SER A 291 -31.61 26.19 9.59
C SER A 291 -31.90 27.49 8.82
N GLY A 292 -32.42 27.37 7.60
CA GLY A 292 -32.70 28.45 6.65
C GLY A 292 -33.01 27.91 5.25
N HIS A 293 -33.43 28.78 4.31
CA HIS A 293 -33.62 28.40 2.91
C HIS A 293 -32.28 28.05 2.27
N GLN A 294 -32.19 26.83 1.77
CA GLN A 294 -31.01 26.27 1.13
C GLN A 294 -31.37 25.98 -0.32
N ASP A 295 -30.63 26.56 -1.26
CA ASP A 295 -30.84 26.30 -2.67
C ASP A 295 -30.26 24.92 -3.01
N GLU A 296 -31.14 23.96 -3.31
CA GLU A 296 -30.76 22.60 -3.69
C GLU A 296 -29.97 22.58 -5.00
N LYS A 297 -30.18 23.55 -5.90
CA LYS A 297 -29.43 23.64 -7.17
C LYS A 297 -27.96 23.90 -6.92
N VAL A 298 -27.64 24.80 -5.99
CA VAL A 298 -26.26 25.15 -5.64
C VAL A 298 -25.53 23.97 -4.97
N ILE A 299 -26.21 23.20 -4.12
CA ILE A 299 -25.63 21.96 -3.56
C ILE A 299 -25.34 20.96 -4.68
N HIS A 300 -26.26 20.83 -5.64
CA HIS A 300 -26.09 19.93 -6.77
C HIS A 300 -24.88 20.32 -7.64
N GLU A 301 -24.66 21.62 -7.87
CA GLU A 301 -23.47 22.13 -8.56
C GLU A 301 -22.17 21.79 -7.82
N TRP A 302 -22.14 21.95 -6.49
CA TRP A 302 -20.96 21.57 -5.70
C TRP A 302 -20.72 20.07 -5.68
N LYS A 303 -21.78 19.27 -5.68
CA LYS A 303 -21.68 17.82 -5.79
C LYS A 303 -21.10 17.41 -7.15
N ASN A 304 -21.56 18.04 -8.23
CA ASN A 304 -21.01 17.82 -9.57
C ASN A 304 -19.53 18.23 -9.66
N LEU A 305 -19.14 19.34 -9.01
CA LEU A 305 -17.74 19.73 -8.90
C LEU A 305 -16.92 18.73 -8.09
N ALA A 306 -17.48 18.20 -7.00
CA ALA A 306 -16.83 17.17 -6.20
C ALA A 306 -16.57 15.91 -7.04
N GLU A 307 -17.57 15.44 -7.78
CA GLU A 307 -17.46 14.28 -8.66
C GLU A 307 -16.40 14.50 -9.77
N GLN A 308 -16.39 15.68 -10.40
CA GLN A 308 -15.37 16.04 -11.40
C GLN A 308 -13.94 16.03 -10.84
N PHE A 309 -13.78 16.35 -9.56
CA PHE A 309 -12.50 16.41 -8.87
C PHE A 309 -12.13 15.12 -8.13
N GLY A 310 -12.94 14.06 -8.22
CA GLY A 310 -12.74 12.83 -7.45
C GLY A 310 -12.85 13.04 -5.94
N ALA A 311 -13.56 14.08 -5.50
CA ALA A 311 -13.65 14.49 -4.11
C ALA A 311 -14.85 13.84 -3.40
N THR A 312 -14.67 13.55 -2.11
CA THR A 312 -15.77 13.08 -1.25
C THR A 312 -16.60 14.26 -0.77
N PHE A 313 -17.86 14.33 -1.18
CA PHE A 313 -18.79 15.37 -0.75
C PHE A 313 -19.56 14.95 0.51
N ILE A 314 -19.45 15.73 1.58
CA ILE A 314 -20.02 15.45 2.91
C ILE A 314 -21.03 16.54 3.26
N ILE A 315 -22.23 16.12 3.66
CA ILE A 315 -23.28 17.01 4.17
C ILE A 315 -23.49 16.68 5.65
N GLN A 316 -23.38 17.69 6.52
CA GLN A 316 -23.70 17.57 7.94
C GLN A 316 -24.76 18.61 8.33
N GLU A 317 -25.59 18.29 9.32
CA GLU A 317 -26.57 19.23 9.85
C GLU A 317 -26.12 19.80 11.20
N ALA A 318 -26.11 21.13 11.34
CA ALA A 318 -25.72 21.75 12.60
C ALA A 318 -26.52 23.01 12.92
N LYS A 319 -26.90 23.15 14.18
CA LYS A 319 -27.28 24.46 14.74
C LYS A 319 -26.04 25.37 14.74
N SER A 320 -26.22 26.67 14.55
CA SER A 320 -25.12 27.66 14.38
C SER A 320 -24.02 27.60 15.45
N ARG A 321 -24.36 27.24 16.71
CA ARG A 321 -23.41 27.10 17.82
C ARG A 321 -22.55 25.82 17.78
N LYS A 322 -22.87 24.85 16.91
CA LYS A 322 -22.20 23.53 16.81
C LYS A 322 -21.40 23.32 15.53
N VAL A 323 -21.31 24.32 14.65
CA VAL A 323 -20.61 24.21 13.35
C VAL A 323 -19.14 23.79 13.52
N ALA A 324 -18.39 24.47 14.40
CA ALA A 324 -17.00 24.12 14.67
C ALA A 324 -16.84 22.69 15.21
N GLN A 325 -17.80 22.21 15.99
CA GLN A 325 -17.79 20.85 16.52
C GLN A 325 -18.00 19.81 15.40
N GLN A 326 -18.93 20.06 14.48
CA GLN A 326 -19.14 19.19 13.33
C GLN A 326 -17.92 19.14 12.40
N ILE A 327 -17.26 20.28 12.17
CA ILE A 327 -15.98 20.29 11.40
C ILE A 327 -14.94 19.43 12.11
N VAL A 328 -14.78 19.58 13.43
CA VAL A 328 -13.83 18.76 14.22
C VAL A 328 -14.16 17.27 14.16
N GLU A 329 -15.44 16.91 14.23
CA GLU A 329 -15.90 15.51 14.13
C GLU A 329 -15.58 14.92 12.75
N VAL A 330 -15.85 15.66 11.67
CA VAL A 330 -15.46 15.26 10.30
C VAL A 330 -13.94 15.16 10.17
N CYS A 331 -13.19 16.13 10.69
CA CYS A 331 -11.73 16.08 10.65
C CYS A 331 -11.17 14.84 11.34
N ARG A 332 -11.74 14.43 12.48
CA ARG A 332 -11.33 13.20 13.18
C ARG A 332 -11.75 11.94 12.43
N GLN A 333 -13.00 11.91 11.95
CA GLN A 333 -13.55 10.75 11.23
C GLN A 333 -12.75 10.44 9.96
N TYR A 334 -12.38 11.47 9.20
CA TYR A 334 -11.67 11.34 7.93
C TYR A 334 -10.16 11.58 8.05
N LYS A 335 -9.64 11.75 9.29
CA LYS A 335 -8.22 12.01 9.58
C LYS A 335 -7.63 13.15 8.72
N ILE A 336 -8.37 14.26 8.62
CA ILE A 336 -8.00 15.44 7.84
C ILE A 336 -6.70 16.05 8.37
N THR A 337 -5.75 16.32 7.48
CA THR A 337 -4.46 16.97 7.79
C THR A 337 -4.51 18.47 7.56
N GLN A 338 -5.32 18.93 6.59
CA GLN A 338 -5.43 20.34 6.24
C GLN A 338 -6.88 20.75 6.02
N ILE A 339 -7.27 21.90 6.55
CA ILE A 339 -8.58 22.51 6.35
C ILE A 339 -8.42 23.77 5.51
N VAL A 340 -9.19 23.87 4.44
CA VAL A 340 -9.31 25.06 3.60
C VAL A 340 -10.64 25.74 3.89
N MET A 341 -10.59 26.98 4.35
CA MET A 341 -11.77 27.78 4.68
C MET A 341 -11.70 29.18 4.06
N GLY A 342 -12.84 29.72 3.63
CA GLY A 342 -12.94 31.13 3.27
C GLY A 342 -12.93 32.04 4.49
N MET A 343 -12.46 33.28 4.33
CA MET A 343 -12.61 34.32 5.36
C MET A 343 -14.10 34.51 5.67
N SER A 344 -14.49 34.37 6.94
CA SER A 344 -15.84 34.76 7.34
C SER A 344 -15.95 36.29 7.19
N ALA A 345 -16.89 36.80 6.40
CA ALA A 345 -17.25 38.22 6.46
C ALA A 345 -18.08 38.50 7.73
N ARG A 346 -17.46 38.30 8.89
CA ARG A 346 -17.95 38.81 10.17
C ARG A 346 -17.02 39.94 10.58
N THR A 347 -17.60 41.08 10.92
CA THR A 347 -16.88 42.22 11.46
C THR A 347 -16.12 41.77 12.71
N ARG A 348 -14.87 42.19 12.87
CA ARG A 348 -13.96 41.83 13.99
C ARG A 348 -14.60 41.89 15.38
N TRP A 349 -15.64 42.71 15.57
CA TRP A 349 -16.42 42.82 16.80
C TRP A 349 -17.36 41.63 17.08
N GLU A 350 -17.95 41.00 16.06
CA GLU A 350 -18.77 39.79 16.24
C GLU A 350 -17.95 38.54 16.53
N GLU A 351 -16.69 38.49 16.05
CA GLU A 351 -15.74 37.40 16.35
C GLU A 351 -15.32 37.38 17.83
N ILE A 352 -15.25 38.55 18.46
CA ILE A 352 -14.91 38.72 19.88
C ILE A 352 -16.08 38.25 20.77
N TRP A 353 -17.34 38.50 20.36
CA TRP A 353 -18.53 38.16 21.15
C TRP A 353 -19.07 36.73 20.95
N LYS A 354 -18.86 36.11 19.78
CA LYS A 354 -19.37 34.74 19.47
C LYS A 354 -18.28 33.67 19.36
N GLY A 355 -17.01 34.04 19.48
CA GLY A 355 -15.86 33.16 19.32
C GLY A 355 -15.62 32.80 17.85
N SER A 356 -14.40 33.01 17.35
CA SER A 356 -14.03 32.59 15.99
C SER A 356 -14.12 31.07 15.86
N ILE A 357 -14.84 30.58 14.84
CA ILE A 357 -14.92 29.16 14.46
C ILE A 357 -13.52 28.58 14.29
N ILE A 358 -12.60 29.38 13.73
CA ILE A 358 -11.20 29.04 13.52
C ILE A 358 -10.52 28.78 14.87
N ASN A 359 -10.69 29.68 15.84
CA ASN A 359 -10.14 29.49 17.18
C ASN A 359 -10.73 28.26 17.89
N ALA A 360 -12.02 27.96 17.67
CA ALA A 360 -12.64 26.76 18.23
C ALA A 360 -12.10 25.46 17.60
N ILE A 361 -11.77 25.48 16.30
CA ILE A 361 -11.14 24.37 15.59
C ILE A 361 -9.69 24.20 16.04
N MET A 362 -8.89 25.27 16.03
CA MET A 362 -7.47 25.24 16.43
C MET A 362 -7.26 24.82 17.90
N ARG A 363 -8.22 25.07 18.79
CA ARG A 363 -8.17 24.57 20.17
C ARG A 363 -8.43 23.07 20.29
N LYS A 364 -9.14 22.46 19.34
CA LYS A 364 -9.63 21.08 19.41
C LYS A 364 -8.90 20.10 18.50
N LEU A 365 -8.28 20.61 17.43
CA LEU A 365 -7.44 19.85 16.52
C LEU A 365 -5.98 20.20 16.77
N LYS A 366 -5.17 19.18 17.03
CA LYS A 366 -3.71 19.29 17.05
C LYS A 366 -3.19 18.73 15.73
N TYR A 367 -2.13 19.33 15.19
CA TYR A 367 -1.48 18.86 13.96
C TYR A 367 -2.40 18.87 12.73
N VAL A 368 -3.31 19.84 12.65
CA VAL A 368 -4.14 20.11 11.47
C VAL A 368 -3.90 21.54 11.03
N ASP A 369 -3.46 21.70 9.79
CA ASP A 369 -3.20 23.02 9.22
C ASP A 369 -4.51 23.69 8.80
N VAL A 370 -4.62 24.99 9.04
CA VAL A 370 -5.80 25.77 8.64
C VAL A 370 -5.40 26.84 7.64
N LEU A 371 -5.76 26.65 6.37
CA LEU A 371 -5.56 27.61 5.31
C LEU A 371 -6.80 28.50 5.16
N ILE A 372 -6.63 29.79 5.42
CA ILE A 372 -7.68 30.81 5.25
C ILE A 372 -7.49 31.48 3.89
N VAL A 373 -8.53 31.42 3.06
CA VAL A 373 -8.55 32.02 1.71
C VAL A 373 -9.34 33.32 1.75
N SER A 374 -8.72 34.40 1.26
CA SER A 374 -9.36 35.72 1.12
C SER A 374 -10.50 35.66 0.09
N ASP A 375 -11.59 36.36 0.41
CA ASP A 375 -12.80 36.49 -0.42
C ASP A 375 -12.71 37.58 -1.51
N ARG A 376 -11.57 38.29 -1.60
CA ARG A 376 -11.32 39.39 -2.55
C ARG A 376 -10.47 38.96 -3.74
#